data_AF-A0A3P7PV13-F1
#
_entry.id   AF-A0A3P7PV13-F1
#
_cell.length_a   1.000
_cell.length_b   1.000
_cell.length_c   1.000
_cell.angle_alpha   90.00
_cell.angle_beta   90.00
_cell.angle_gamma   90.00
#
_symmetry.space_group_name_H-M   'P 1'
#
loop_
_entity.id
_entity.type
_entity.pdbx_description
1 polymer ?
#
loop_
_entity_poly.entity_id
_entity_poly.type
_entity_poly.pdbx_seq_one_letter_code
_entity_poly.pdbx_strand_id
1 'polypeptide(L)'
;AHTASFDYNNLHIVKAFHSRDENRAIFWKVVADHPAIFANKFAVAFDGAHQLYTPYRLEFPEKRSSMRLEADVPLAKDSRERTPCAVSFQCVGPVLIEMRRTRTNNLDERVLTPIQILDIVCRQSLTCPFIDNAANFYSWKSSCYRIPINGALALDLEGGKEMWTGFFSSAHVASGWKPLLNIDVAHTAFYKAKISMVQFMCDVLNERAGAYRNQSSSSRNNYGNPSQPGRTYSATRGGVAASAGRGGYHTYPTRPQHTAPQKHEESSGMLSPSTLYKEFSLSNHEMKILAEAVKGIKIRISHRKGAVRVYRVNSLQMPADQLTFKGVTEDGRETIKSVAQYFAEKYAESYRFKGVTEDGRETIKSVAQYFAEKYAFSLQELRFPKLPCLHVGPPTRNIFFPLEVCEMDTPQKYNKKLSEKQTSSIIRAAAVDASQREERIAQLCQQAGFDRDPFLKEFGLSVSPRMFETMARVIQPPQIMFGDNSK
;
A
#
# COMPACT_ATOMS: atom_id res chain seq x y z
N ALA A 1 -10.76 -12.87 -37.29
CA ALA A 1 -9.65 -13.62 -36.67
C ALA A 1 -8.71 -12.58 -36.09
N HIS A 2 -8.60 -12.49 -34.76
CA HIS A 2 -7.67 -11.57 -34.12
C HIS A 2 -6.37 -12.33 -33.91
N THR A 3 -5.42 -12.09 -34.82
CA THR A 3 -4.10 -12.68 -34.79
C THR A 3 -3.11 -11.53 -34.65
N ALA A 4 -2.30 -11.56 -33.60
CA ALA A 4 -1.22 -10.59 -33.35
C ALA A 4 0.08 -11.36 -33.14
N SER A 5 1.22 -10.78 -33.53
CA SER A 5 2.54 -11.37 -33.30
C SER A 5 3.36 -10.42 -32.44
N PHE A 6 4.04 -10.95 -31.44
CA PHE A 6 4.94 -10.21 -30.55
C PHE A 6 6.27 -10.94 -30.47
N ASP A 7 7.36 -10.24 -30.17
CA ASP A 7 8.63 -10.88 -29.85
C ASP A 7 8.76 -11.13 -28.35
N TYR A 8 9.08 -12.38 -28.01
CA TYR A 8 9.32 -12.80 -26.65
C TYR A 8 10.80 -12.80 -26.34
N ASN A 9 11.12 -12.14 -25.23
CA ASN A 9 12.46 -11.98 -24.73
C ASN A 9 12.51 -12.50 -23.28
N ASN A 10 13.44 -13.41 -23.02
CA ASN A 10 13.79 -13.78 -21.66
C ASN A 10 14.73 -12.72 -21.09
N LEU A 11 14.54 -12.42 -19.82
CA LEU A 11 15.36 -11.47 -19.10
C LEU A 11 16.00 -12.15 -17.88
N HIS A 12 17.29 -11.90 -17.68
CA HIS A 12 18.00 -12.32 -16.48
C HIS A 12 18.67 -11.10 -15.83
N ILE A 13 18.23 -10.76 -14.61
CA ILE A 13 18.81 -9.66 -13.84
C ILE A 13 19.95 -10.22 -12.99
N VAL A 14 21.19 -9.85 -13.32
CA VAL A 14 22.42 -10.43 -12.75
C VAL A 14 22.54 -10.18 -11.25
N LYS A 15 22.05 -9.02 -10.79
CA LYS A 15 21.80 -8.74 -9.37
C LYS A 15 20.30 -8.69 -9.11
N ALA A 16 19.64 -9.84 -9.23
CA ALA A 16 18.25 -9.96 -8.87
C ALA A 16 18.11 -9.80 -7.34
N PHE A 17 17.38 -8.77 -6.93
CA PHE A 17 16.86 -8.71 -5.58
C PHE A 17 15.50 -9.41 -5.57
N HIS A 18 15.16 -10.11 -4.48
CA HIS A 18 14.03 -11.04 -4.42
C HIS A 18 12.63 -10.43 -4.70
N SER A 19 12.48 -9.12 -4.96
CA SER A 19 11.15 -8.49 -5.14
C SER A 19 10.93 -7.96 -6.57
N ARG A 20 9.69 -8.12 -7.06
CA ARG A 20 9.29 -7.66 -8.40
C ARG A 20 9.43 -6.15 -8.59
N ASP A 21 9.23 -5.36 -7.54
CA ASP A 21 9.33 -3.90 -7.61
C ASP A 21 10.78 -3.43 -7.79
N GLU A 22 11.74 -4.09 -7.13
CA GLU A 22 13.17 -3.83 -7.35
C GLU A 22 13.58 -4.23 -8.77
N ASN A 23 13.11 -5.38 -9.27
CA ASN A 23 13.37 -5.80 -10.65
C ASN A 23 12.82 -4.78 -11.66
N ARG A 24 11.62 -4.24 -11.44
CA ARG A 24 11.05 -3.17 -12.27
C ARG A 24 11.88 -1.89 -12.20
N ALA A 25 12.33 -1.48 -11.01
CA ALA A 25 13.18 -0.30 -10.86
C ALA A 25 14.49 -0.44 -11.63
N ILE A 26 15.14 -1.62 -11.56
CA ILE A 26 16.37 -1.91 -12.32
C ILE A 26 16.09 -1.90 -13.82
N PHE A 27 15.07 -2.64 -14.25
CA PHE A 27 14.68 -2.74 -15.66
C PHE A 27 14.38 -1.36 -16.28
N TRP A 28 13.55 -0.55 -15.61
CA TRP A 28 13.18 0.75 -16.15
C TRP A 28 14.33 1.75 -16.15
N LYS A 29 15.28 1.64 -15.22
CA LYS A 29 16.52 2.42 -15.28
C LYS A 29 17.37 2.02 -16.49
N VAL A 30 17.51 0.73 -16.77
CA VAL A 30 18.20 0.24 -17.98
C VAL A 30 17.53 0.76 -19.25
N VAL A 31 16.19 0.72 -19.32
CA VAL A 31 15.44 1.27 -20.46
C VAL A 31 15.68 2.78 -20.62
N ALA A 32 15.69 3.54 -19.52
CA ALA A 32 15.96 4.99 -19.54
C ALA A 32 17.37 5.31 -20.06
N ASP A 33 18.36 4.53 -19.65
CA ASP A 33 19.78 4.79 -19.93
C ASP A 33 20.20 4.36 -21.35
N HIS A 34 19.38 3.56 -22.04
CA HIS A 34 19.69 3.00 -23.36
C HIS A 34 18.63 3.36 -24.43
N PRO A 35 18.39 4.65 -24.71
CA PRO A 35 17.36 5.09 -25.65
C PRO A 35 17.63 4.65 -27.09
N ALA A 36 18.88 4.36 -27.47
CA ALA A 36 19.21 3.83 -28.80
C ALA A 36 18.63 2.43 -29.04
N ILE A 37 18.46 1.64 -27.97
CA ILE A 37 17.88 0.29 -28.02
C ILE A 37 16.37 0.38 -27.79
N PHE A 38 15.96 1.21 -26.84
CA PHE A 38 14.56 1.40 -26.45
C PHE A 38 14.00 2.74 -26.94
N ALA A 39 14.11 3.00 -28.25
CA ALA A 39 13.66 4.25 -28.85
C ALA A 39 12.20 4.57 -28.51
N ASN A 40 11.35 3.54 -28.48
CA ASN A 40 10.02 3.62 -27.90
C ASN A 40 9.90 2.74 -26.65
N LYS A 41 10.08 3.37 -25.49
CA LYS A 41 9.93 2.73 -24.17
C LYS A 41 8.52 2.16 -23.90
N PHE A 42 7.49 2.60 -24.63
CA PHE A 42 6.12 2.11 -24.48
C PHE A 42 5.83 0.85 -25.30
N ALA A 43 6.74 0.46 -26.20
CA ALA A 43 6.67 -0.78 -26.96
C ALA A 43 7.31 -1.97 -26.20
N VAL A 44 7.31 -1.92 -24.87
CA VAL A 44 7.99 -2.92 -24.03
C VAL A 44 7.13 -3.26 -22.82
N ALA A 45 6.82 -4.54 -22.63
CA ALA A 45 6.01 -5.02 -21.51
C ALA A 45 6.77 -6.07 -20.69
N PHE A 46 7.05 -5.74 -19.42
CA PHE A 46 7.84 -6.52 -18.48
C PHE A 46 7.00 -6.98 -17.28
N ASP A 47 7.04 -8.29 -16.98
CA ASP A 47 6.24 -8.87 -15.89
C ASP A 47 6.73 -8.51 -14.47
N GLY A 48 7.93 -7.94 -14.35
CA GLY A 48 8.61 -7.68 -13.09
C GLY A 48 9.49 -8.84 -12.60
N ALA A 49 9.68 -9.88 -13.39
CA ALA A 49 10.54 -11.01 -13.09
C ALA A 49 11.50 -11.32 -14.24
N HIS A 50 11.06 -12.09 -15.24
CA HIS A 50 11.95 -12.63 -16.29
C HIS A 50 11.33 -12.60 -17.70
N GLN A 51 10.09 -12.12 -17.85
CA GLN A 51 9.38 -12.14 -19.13
C GLN A 51 9.23 -10.74 -19.68
N LEU A 52 9.66 -10.57 -20.94
CA LEU A 52 9.60 -9.31 -21.66
C LEU A 52 8.96 -9.55 -23.04
N TYR A 53 8.01 -8.70 -23.40
CA TYR A 53 7.34 -8.73 -24.70
C TYR A 53 7.51 -7.40 -25.42
N THR A 54 7.69 -7.45 -26.72
CA THR A 54 7.75 -6.28 -27.60
C THR A 54 6.91 -6.53 -28.86
N PRO A 55 6.25 -5.51 -29.45
CA PRO A 55 5.48 -5.68 -30.69
C PRO A 55 6.34 -5.84 -31.94
N TYR A 56 7.62 -5.52 -31.82
CA TYR A 56 8.63 -5.68 -32.88
C TYR A 56 9.93 -6.20 -32.29
N ARG A 57 10.80 -6.72 -33.16
CA ARG A 57 12.08 -7.29 -32.77
C ARG A 57 13.00 -6.20 -32.26
N LEU A 58 13.57 -6.41 -31.07
CA LEU A 58 14.64 -5.56 -30.59
C LEU A 58 15.92 -5.89 -31.36
N GLU A 59 16.50 -4.87 -31.99
CA GLU A 59 17.79 -4.99 -32.67
C GLU A 59 18.91 -4.90 -31.64
N PHE A 60 19.61 -6.01 -31.42
CA PHE A 60 20.78 -6.02 -30.53
C PHE A 60 22.05 -5.67 -31.32
N PRO A 61 23.06 -5.05 -30.66
CA PRO A 61 24.33 -4.77 -31.29
C PRO A 61 24.92 -6.01 -31.97
N GLU A 62 25.51 -5.80 -33.15
CA GLU A 62 26.13 -6.87 -33.95
C GLU A 62 25.17 -8.02 -34.36
N LYS A 63 23.85 -7.78 -34.35
CA LYS A 63 22.81 -8.79 -34.68
C LYS A 63 22.88 -10.04 -33.80
N ARG A 64 23.39 -9.92 -32.57
CA ARG A 64 23.41 -11.01 -31.59
C ARG A 64 21.99 -11.37 -31.14
N SER A 65 21.80 -12.58 -30.60
CA SER A 65 20.53 -13.01 -29.99
C SER A 65 20.41 -12.66 -28.51
N SER A 66 21.45 -12.07 -27.92
CA SER A 66 21.48 -11.61 -26.55
C SER A 66 22.31 -10.34 -26.39
N MET A 67 21.99 -9.56 -25.36
CA MET A 67 22.75 -8.39 -24.94
C MET A 67 22.73 -8.27 -23.42
N ARG A 68 23.74 -7.61 -22.84
CA ARG A 68 23.78 -7.29 -21.42
C ARG A 68 23.98 -5.78 -21.29
N LEU A 69 23.06 -5.14 -20.57
CA LEU A 69 23.06 -3.71 -20.33
C LEU A 69 23.26 -3.45 -18.84
N GLU A 70 23.98 -2.38 -18.50
CA GLU A 70 24.32 -2.04 -17.13
C GLU A 70 23.72 -0.69 -16.75
N ALA A 71 23.30 -0.56 -15.50
CA ALA A 71 22.75 0.69 -14.98
C ALA A 71 23.04 0.85 -13.50
N ASP A 72 23.26 2.09 -13.08
CA ASP A 72 23.36 2.46 -11.68
C ASP A 72 21.99 2.81 -11.12
N VAL A 73 21.53 2.00 -10.17
CA VAL A 73 20.16 2.06 -9.63
C VAL A 73 20.20 2.35 -8.14
N PRO A 74 19.44 3.34 -7.62
CA PRO A 74 19.23 3.48 -6.19
C PRO A 74 18.29 2.36 -5.71
N LEU A 75 18.77 1.50 -4.82
CA LEU A 75 18.02 0.34 -4.35
C LEU A 75 17.73 0.41 -2.87
N ALA A 76 16.47 0.19 -2.50
CA ALA A 76 16.00 0.28 -1.13
C ALA A 76 16.71 -0.69 -0.18
N LYS A 77 17.18 -1.86 -0.62
CA LYS A 77 17.92 -2.80 0.25
C LYS A 77 19.41 -2.54 0.34
N ASP A 78 19.95 -1.69 -0.53
CA ASP A 78 21.36 -1.37 -0.57
C ASP A 78 21.65 -0.11 0.25
N SER A 79 22.83 -0.07 0.88
CA SER A 79 23.30 1.13 1.59
C SER A 79 23.97 2.14 0.66
N ARG A 80 24.38 1.71 -0.54
CA ARG A 80 24.98 2.59 -1.54
C ARG A 80 23.89 3.48 -2.13
N GLU A 81 24.26 4.73 -2.39
CA GLU A 81 23.40 5.67 -3.12
C GLU A 81 23.06 5.14 -4.52
N ARG A 82 24.04 4.49 -5.16
CA ARG A 82 23.89 3.84 -6.46
C ARG A 82 24.47 2.43 -6.40
N THR A 83 23.69 1.47 -6.89
CA THR A 83 24.10 0.07 -7.00
C THR A 83 24.28 -0.29 -8.47
N PRO A 84 25.48 -0.71 -8.90
CA PRO A 84 25.69 -1.14 -10.27
C PRO A 84 24.97 -2.47 -10.49
N CYS A 85 23.99 -2.46 -11.39
CA CYS A 85 23.15 -3.58 -11.77
C CYS A 85 23.33 -3.87 -13.26
N ALA A 86 23.07 -5.12 -13.64
CA ALA A 86 23.06 -5.52 -15.05
C ALA A 86 21.84 -6.36 -15.36
N VAL A 87 21.32 -6.18 -16.57
CA VAL A 87 20.18 -6.89 -17.13
C VAL A 87 20.62 -7.54 -18.43
N SER A 88 20.53 -8.86 -18.47
CA SER A 88 20.76 -9.64 -19.68
C SER A 88 19.43 -9.88 -20.39
N PHE A 89 19.38 -9.58 -21.67
CA PHE A 89 18.27 -9.82 -22.58
C PHE A 89 18.64 -10.96 -23.50
N GLN A 90 17.71 -11.89 -23.72
CA GLN A 90 17.83 -12.97 -24.69
C GLN A 90 16.56 -13.01 -25.53
N CYS A 91 16.70 -12.78 -26.83
CA CYS A 91 15.60 -12.95 -27.77
C CYS A 91 15.33 -14.44 -27.93
N VAL A 92 14.14 -14.88 -27.53
CA VAL A 92 13.72 -16.28 -27.59
C VAL A 92 13.03 -16.56 -28.93
N GLY A 93 12.33 -15.57 -29.46
CA GLY A 93 11.70 -15.63 -30.78
C GLY A 93 10.27 -15.08 -30.77
N PRO A 94 9.58 -15.14 -31.92
CA PRO A 94 8.23 -14.62 -32.06
C PRO A 94 7.21 -15.50 -31.35
N VAL A 95 6.19 -14.86 -30.79
CA VAL A 95 5.02 -15.46 -30.17
C VAL A 95 3.77 -14.95 -30.90
N LEU A 96 3.05 -15.90 -31.48
CA LEU A 96 1.76 -15.64 -32.12
C LEU A 96 0.64 -15.68 -31.08
N ILE A 97 -0.01 -14.54 -30.85
CA ILE A 97 -1.26 -14.44 -30.13
C ILE A 97 -2.40 -14.70 -31.10
N GLU A 98 -2.96 -15.91 -31.03
CA GLU A 98 -4.18 -16.27 -31.73
C GLU A 98 -5.22 -16.68 -30.71
N MET A 99 -6.31 -15.91 -30.55
CA MET A 99 -7.32 -16.22 -29.52
C MET A 99 -8.02 -17.57 -29.72
N ARG A 100 -8.03 -18.09 -30.96
CA ARG A 100 -8.53 -19.43 -31.30
C ARG A 100 -7.68 -20.56 -30.72
N ARG A 101 -6.39 -20.31 -30.51
CA ARG A 101 -5.48 -21.26 -29.92
C ARG A 101 -5.19 -20.79 -28.50
N THR A 102 -5.72 -21.50 -27.52
CA THR A 102 -5.40 -21.23 -26.10
C THR A 102 -3.95 -21.58 -25.75
N ARG A 103 -3.19 -22.14 -26.72
CA ARG A 103 -1.75 -22.43 -26.63
C ARG A 103 -1.04 -21.86 -27.86
N THR A 104 0.10 -21.19 -27.62
CA THR A 104 1.00 -20.79 -28.70
C THR A 104 1.74 -22.03 -29.21
N ASN A 105 2.20 -22.05 -30.47
CA ASN A 105 2.81 -23.26 -31.08
C ASN A 105 4.19 -23.66 -30.48
N ASN A 106 4.61 -23.07 -29.36
CA ASN A 106 5.83 -23.46 -28.65
C ASN A 106 5.52 -24.66 -27.74
N LEU A 107 6.08 -25.82 -28.07
CA LEU A 107 5.81 -27.15 -27.50
C LEU A 107 6.40 -27.40 -26.09
N ASP A 108 6.89 -26.39 -25.39
CA ASP A 108 7.42 -26.55 -24.03
C ASP A 108 6.30 -26.44 -22.98
N GLU A 109 6.27 -27.33 -21.97
CA GLU A 109 5.17 -27.55 -21.03
C GLU A 109 4.80 -26.34 -20.14
N ARG A 110 5.56 -25.23 -20.23
CA ARG A 110 5.28 -23.93 -19.56
C ARG A 110 4.42 -23.01 -20.43
N VAL A 111 3.30 -23.53 -20.94
CA VAL A 111 2.40 -22.86 -21.88
C VAL A 111 2.11 -21.40 -21.48
N LEU A 112 2.80 -20.45 -22.13
CA LEU A 112 2.49 -19.04 -22.09
C LEU A 112 1.19 -18.84 -22.86
N THR A 113 0.12 -18.45 -22.17
CA THR A 113 -1.18 -18.25 -22.81
C THR A 113 -1.28 -16.83 -23.35
N PRO A 114 -1.98 -16.60 -24.47
CA PRO A 114 -2.42 -15.27 -24.91
C PRO A 114 -2.91 -14.37 -23.76
N ILE A 115 -3.62 -14.98 -22.80
CA ILE A 115 -4.14 -14.33 -21.59
C ILE A 115 -3.03 -13.74 -20.73
N GLN A 116 -1.94 -14.49 -20.47
CA GLN A 116 -0.83 -13.99 -19.65
C GLN A 116 -0.14 -12.78 -20.28
N ILE A 117 0.04 -12.79 -21.61
CA ILE A 117 0.65 -11.67 -22.33
C ILE A 117 -0.23 -10.43 -22.23
N LEU A 118 -1.54 -10.59 -22.50
CA LEU A 118 -2.51 -9.50 -22.33
C LEU A 118 -2.52 -8.96 -20.90
N ASP A 119 -2.47 -9.84 -19.89
CA ASP A 119 -2.39 -9.43 -18.48
C ASP A 119 -1.15 -8.59 -18.18
N ILE A 120 0.00 -8.91 -18.78
CA ILE A 120 1.24 -8.15 -18.59
C ILE A 120 1.12 -6.78 -19.25
N VAL A 121 0.68 -6.72 -20.52
CA VAL A 121 0.56 -5.47 -21.28
C VAL A 121 -0.46 -4.53 -20.63
N CYS A 122 -1.65 -5.03 -20.27
CA CYS A 122 -2.71 -4.23 -19.63
C CYS A 122 -2.32 -3.65 -18.25
N ARG A 123 -1.28 -4.19 -17.60
CA ARG A 123 -0.81 -3.68 -16.30
C ARG A 123 0.41 -2.77 -16.44
N GLN A 124 0.93 -2.58 -17.64
CA GLN A 124 2.25 -1.98 -17.81
C GLN A 124 2.27 -0.50 -17.44
N SER A 125 1.26 0.27 -17.85
CA SER A 125 1.11 1.69 -17.51
C SER A 125 1.03 1.94 -16.01
N LEU A 126 0.36 1.05 -15.26
CA LEU A 126 0.16 1.16 -13.82
C LEU A 126 1.42 0.91 -12.99
N THR A 127 2.49 0.41 -13.62
CA THR A 127 3.76 0.08 -12.95
C THR A 127 4.98 0.75 -13.60
N CYS A 128 4.78 1.52 -14.67
CA CYS A 128 5.85 2.19 -15.39
C CYS A 128 6.16 3.56 -14.78
N PRO A 129 7.41 3.86 -14.39
CA PRO A 129 7.77 5.15 -13.80
C PRO A 129 7.73 6.32 -14.78
N PHE A 130 7.56 6.08 -16.08
CA PHE A 130 7.39 7.11 -17.10
C PHE A 130 5.93 7.54 -17.31
N ILE A 131 5.01 6.93 -16.58
CA ILE A 131 3.59 7.27 -16.58
C ILE A 131 3.27 7.94 -15.25
N ASP A 132 2.94 9.24 -15.28
CA ASP A 132 2.65 10.00 -14.06
C ASP A 132 1.55 9.34 -13.22
N ASN A 133 0.54 8.78 -13.88
CA ASN A 133 -0.57 8.11 -13.20
C ASN A 133 -0.12 6.85 -12.43
N ALA A 134 0.99 6.21 -12.80
CA ALA A 134 1.49 5.01 -12.11
C ALA A 134 1.82 5.28 -10.63
N ALA A 135 2.27 6.49 -10.30
CA ALA A 135 2.58 6.89 -8.92
C ALA A 135 1.35 6.89 -8.00
N ASN A 136 0.13 6.86 -8.56
CA ASN A 136 -1.12 6.77 -7.81
C ASN A 136 -1.52 5.32 -7.48
N PHE A 137 -0.82 4.33 -8.01
CA PHE A 137 -1.19 2.92 -7.88
C PHE A 137 -0.10 2.07 -7.22
N TYR A 138 -0.54 1.05 -6.51
CA TYR A 138 0.29 -0.04 -6.02
C TYR A 138 -0.27 -1.37 -6.54
N SER A 139 0.46 -2.01 -7.46
CA SER A 139 0.06 -3.27 -8.05
C SER A 139 0.54 -4.46 -7.23
N TRP A 140 -0.38 -5.35 -6.86
CA TRP A 140 -0.10 -6.60 -6.17
C TRP A 140 -0.85 -7.76 -6.82
N LYS A 141 -0.08 -8.70 -7.38
CA LYS A 141 -0.63 -9.79 -8.21
C LYS A 141 -1.50 -9.21 -9.33
N SER A 142 -2.75 -9.63 -9.44
CA SER A 142 -3.72 -9.19 -10.45
C SER A 142 -4.57 -7.99 -9.99
N SER A 143 -4.23 -7.36 -8.87
CA SER A 143 -4.96 -6.19 -8.35
C SER A 143 -4.07 -4.95 -8.34
N CYS A 144 -4.66 -3.79 -8.61
CA CYS A 144 -4.02 -2.49 -8.51
C CYS A 144 -4.80 -1.64 -7.52
N TYR A 145 -4.14 -1.20 -6.45
CA TYR A 145 -4.75 -0.43 -5.37
C TYR A 145 -4.35 1.03 -5.48
N ARG A 146 -5.30 1.94 -5.30
CA ARG A 146 -4.98 3.36 -5.30
C ARG A 146 -4.27 3.72 -4.00
N ILE A 147 -3.15 4.42 -4.11
CA ILE A 147 -2.40 4.95 -2.98
C ILE A 147 -3.16 6.19 -2.45
N PRO A 148 -3.60 6.21 -1.19
CA PRO A 148 -4.25 7.37 -0.60
C PRO A 148 -3.25 8.54 -0.51
N ILE A 149 -3.62 9.70 -1.04
CA ILE A 149 -2.82 10.93 -0.94
C ILE A 149 -3.54 11.86 0.05
N ASN A 150 -2.82 12.42 1.01
CA ASN A 150 -3.33 13.40 1.98
C ASN A 150 -4.60 12.96 2.73
N GLY A 151 -4.72 11.68 3.08
CA GLY A 151 -5.86 11.15 3.85
C GLY A 151 -7.16 10.99 3.08
N ALA A 152 -7.20 11.28 1.78
CA ALA A 152 -8.40 11.05 0.97
C ALA A 152 -8.55 9.57 0.59
N LEU A 153 -9.74 9.01 0.86
CA LEU A 153 -10.31 7.75 0.35
C LEU A 153 -9.88 6.42 1.02
N ALA A 154 -9.02 6.41 2.03
CA ALA A 154 -8.73 5.19 2.80
C ALA A 154 -9.63 5.07 4.03
N LEU A 155 -10.22 3.90 4.25
CA LEU A 155 -10.95 3.62 5.49
C LEU A 155 -9.94 3.26 6.58
N ASP A 156 -9.88 4.05 7.66
CA ASP A 156 -9.03 3.73 8.81
C ASP A 156 -9.51 2.43 9.47
N LEU A 157 -8.57 1.49 9.66
CA LEU A 157 -8.81 0.20 10.30
C LEU A 157 -8.24 0.18 11.73
N GLU A 158 -7.74 1.30 12.24
CA GLU A 158 -7.05 1.43 13.52
C GLU A 158 -5.72 0.64 13.58
N GLY A 159 -4.91 0.92 14.60
CA GLY A 159 -3.63 0.23 14.80
C GLY A 159 -2.64 0.39 13.67
N GLY A 160 -2.61 1.57 13.05
CA GLY A 160 -1.70 1.90 11.96
C GLY A 160 -2.04 1.18 10.66
N LYS A 161 -3.30 0.75 10.47
CA LYS A 161 -3.78 0.07 9.27
C LYS A 161 -4.91 0.86 8.61
N GLU A 162 -5.06 0.69 7.31
CA GLU A 162 -6.12 1.29 6.53
C GLU A 162 -6.52 0.37 5.37
N MET A 163 -7.77 0.43 4.92
CA MET A 163 -8.25 -0.30 3.75
C MET A 163 -8.04 0.56 2.52
N TRP A 164 -7.32 0.02 1.53
CA TRP A 164 -7.20 0.62 0.22
C TRP A 164 -8.21 -0.01 -0.74
N THR A 165 -8.73 0.84 -1.61
CA THR A 165 -9.64 0.45 -2.69
C THR A 165 -8.90 0.52 -4.02
N GLY A 166 -9.18 -0.43 -4.89
CA GLY A 166 -8.63 -0.53 -6.22
C GLY A 166 -9.48 -1.48 -7.06
N PHE A 167 -8.84 -2.10 -8.04
CA PHE A 167 -9.49 -3.08 -8.90
C PHE A 167 -8.65 -4.33 -9.07
N PHE A 168 -9.32 -5.46 -9.23
CA PHE A 168 -8.78 -6.67 -9.82
C PHE A 168 -8.93 -6.58 -11.34
N SER A 169 -7.93 -7.05 -12.08
CA SER A 169 -7.95 -7.13 -13.53
C SER A 169 -7.40 -8.47 -14.01
N SER A 170 -8.09 -9.12 -14.94
CA SER A 170 -7.59 -10.34 -15.61
C SER A 170 -8.13 -10.46 -17.03
N ALA A 171 -7.29 -10.86 -17.97
CA ALA A 171 -7.69 -11.14 -19.35
C ALA A 171 -8.33 -12.54 -19.46
N HIS A 172 -9.35 -12.64 -20.30
CA HIS A 172 -10.10 -13.87 -20.58
C HIS A 172 -10.43 -13.98 -22.07
N VAL A 173 -10.75 -15.18 -22.54
CA VAL A 173 -11.26 -15.41 -23.89
C VAL A 173 -12.70 -15.90 -23.79
N ALA A 174 -13.63 -15.12 -24.32
CA ALA A 174 -15.05 -15.43 -24.35
C ALA A 174 -15.44 -16.20 -25.63
N SER A 175 -16.72 -16.59 -25.71
CA SER A 175 -17.29 -17.23 -26.90
C SER A 175 -17.02 -16.42 -28.17
N GLY A 176 -16.74 -17.13 -29.27
CA GLY A 176 -16.30 -16.51 -30.51
C GLY A 176 -14.88 -15.94 -30.49
N TRP A 177 -14.06 -16.36 -29.51
CA TRP A 177 -12.64 -16.00 -29.38
C TRP A 177 -12.41 -14.50 -29.14
N LYS A 178 -13.38 -13.85 -28.47
CA LYS A 178 -13.30 -12.44 -28.12
C LYS A 178 -12.46 -12.27 -26.84
N PRO A 179 -11.38 -11.48 -26.86
CA PRO A 179 -10.66 -11.16 -25.63
C PRO A 179 -11.49 -10.20 -24.77
N LEU A 180 -11.65 -10.51 -23.49
CA LEU A 180 -12.29 -9.66 -22.50
C LEU A 180 -11.31 -9.35 -21.38
N LEU A 181 -11.36 -8.12 -20.87
CA LEU A 181 -10.67 -7.73 -19.65
C LEU A 181 -11.70 -7.71 -18.51
N ASN A 182 -11.64 -8.71 -17.64
CA ASN A 182 -12.46 -8.77 -16.44
C ASN A 182 -11.90 -7.78 -15.41
N ILE A 183 -12.73 -6.82 -14.97
CA ILE A 183 -12.39 -5.83 -13.96
C ILE A 183 -13.45 -5.85 -12.87
N ASP A 184 -13.01 -5.93 -11.62
CA ASP A 184 -13.90 -5.86 -10.45
C ASP A 184 -13.26 -5.05 -9.33
N VAL A 185 -14.07 -4.51 -8.43
CA VAL A 185 -13.58 -3.76 -7.27
C VAL A 185 -12.79 -4.67 -6.35
N ALA A 186 -11.63 -4.20 -5.89
CA ALA A 186 -10.80 -4.91 -4.93
C ALA A 186 -10.52 -4.03 -3.70
N HIS A 187 -10.65 -4.63 -2.52
CA HIS A 187 -10.30 -3.99 -1.25
C HIS A 187 -9.25 -4.83 -0.52
N THR A 188 -8.27 -4.18 0.10
CA THR A 188 -7.32 -4.89 0.97
C THR A 188 -6.71 -3.94 2.00
N ALA A 189 -6.25 -4.51 3.12
CA ALA A 189 -5.62 -3.74 4.17
C ALA A 189 -4.14 -3.48 3.86
N PHE A 190 -3.71 -2.25 4.12
CA PHE A 190 -2.32 -1.81 4.12
C PHE A 190 -1.99 -1.23 5.49
N TYR A 191 -0.71 -1.26 5.85
CA TYR A 191 -0.23 -0.36 6.88
C TYR A 191 -0.25 1.08 6.36
N LYS A 192 -0.60 2.03 7.22
CA LYS A 192 -0.59 3.47 6.89
C LYS A 192 0.81 3.88 6.41
N ALA A 193 0.90 4.53 5.26
CA ALA A 193 2.18 5.02 4.75
C ALA A 193 2.51 6.41 5.34
N LYS A 194 3.80 6.77 5.33
CA LYS A 194 4.32 8.08 5.77
C LYS A 194 4.01 8.44 7.24
N ILE A 195 3.99 7.44 8.13
CA ILE A 195 3.87 7.66 9.58
C ILE A 195 5.16 7.29 10.31
N SER A 196 5.46 8.00 11.40
CA SER A 196 6.59 7.66 12.27
C SER A 196 6.32 6.37 13.04
N MET A 197 7.36 5.64 13.43
CA MET A 197 7.20 4.43 14.24
C MET A 197 6.67 4.73 15.65
N VAL A 198 6.83 5.96 16.14
CA VAL A 198 6.19 6.43 17.38
C VAL A 198 4.68 6.58 17.19
N GLN A 199 4.22 7.19 16.08
CA GLN A 199 2.80 7.26 15.77
C GLN A 199 2.21 5.86 15.58
N PHE A 200 2.91 4.98 14.85
CA PHE A 200 2.48 3.58 14.68
C PHE A 200 2.33 2.85 16.01
N MET A 201 3.27 3.04 16.95
CA MET A 201 3.17 2.51 18.29
C MET A 201 1.91 3.00 19.00
N CYS A 202 1.66 4.32 19.01
CA CYS A 202 0.47 4.90 19.62
C CYS A 202 -0.81 4.29 19.02
N ASP A 203 -0.90 4.19 17.70
CA ASP A 203 -2.07 3.63 17.02
C ASP A 203 -2.32 2.16 17.44
N VAL A 204 -1.27 1.34 17.47
CA VAL A 204 -1.34 -0.08 17.86
C VAL A 204 -1.81 -0.26 19.30
N LEU A 205 -1.26 0.54 20.22
CA LEU A 205 -1.63 0.47 21.64
C LEU A 205 -3.06 0.99 21.87
N ASN A 206 -3.47 2.03 21.17
CA ASN A 206 -4.83 2.56 21.22
C ASN A 206 -5.87 1.56 20.70
N GLU A 207 -5.59 0.88 19.58
CA GLU A 207 -6.45 -0.19 19.05
C GLU A 207 -6.69 -1.26 20.15
N ARG A 208 -5.62 -1.67 20.82
CA ARG A 208 -5.69 -2.71 21.84
C ARG A 208 -6.39 -2.25 23.11
N ALA A 209 -6.15 -1.02 23.57
CA ALA A 209 -6.83 -0.44 24.72
C ALA A 209 -8.34 -0.29 24.48
N GLY A 210 -8.72 0.16 23.28
CA GLY A 210 -10.12 0.27 22.87
C GLY A 210 -10.84 -1.09 22.83
N ALA A 211 -10.16 -2.15 22.41
CA ALA A 211 -10.72 -3.50 22.43
C ALA A 211 -11.09 -3.98 23.85
N TYR A 212 -10.25 -3.70 24.85
CA TYR A 212 -10.56 -4.03 26.25
C TYR A 212 -11.74 -3.22 26.80
N ARG A 213 -11.82 -1.92 26.47
CA ARG A 213 -12.94 -1.06 26.90
C ARG A 213 -14.28 -1.59 26.38
N ASN A 214 -14.33 -1.98 25.10
CA ASN A 214 -15.56 -2.47 24.47
C ASN A 214 -16.01 -3.84 25.02
N GLN A 215 -15.07 -4.71 25.41
CA GLN A 215 -15.41 -5.99 26.07
C GLN A 215 -16.05 -5.78 27.44
N SER A 216 -15.59 -4.79 28.21
CA SER A 216 -16.15 -4.47 29.53
C SER A 216 -17.57 -3.90 29.48
N SER A 217 -17.92 -3.17 28.40
CA SER A 217 -19.28 -2.66 28.19
C SER A 217 -20.28 -3.74 27.78
N SER A 218 -19.86 -4.78 27.04
CA SER A 218 -20.74 -5.91 26.69
C SER A 218 -21.09 -6.82 27.87
N SER A 219 -20.27 -6.85 28.93
CA SER A 219 -20.56 -7.63 30.14
C SER A 219 -21.46 -6.92 31.15
N ARG A 220 -21.70 -5.61 31.00
CA ARG A 220 -22.56 -4.84 31.94
C ARG A 220 -24.06 -4.90 31.63
N ASN A 221 -24.46 -5.44 30.49
CA ASN A 221 -25.88 -5.52 30.09
C ASN A 221 -26.56 -6.87 30.39
N ASN A 222 -25.94 -7.78 31.14
CA ASN A 222 -26.47 -9.13 31.36
C ASN A 222 -26.90 -9.47 32.81
N TYR A 223 -27.13 -8.46 33.65
CA TYR A 223 -27.80 -8.62 34.95
C TYR A 223 -29.04 -7.72 35.02
N GLY A 224 -30.08 -8.12 34.28
CA GLY A 224 -31.45 -7.65 34.43
C GLY A 224 -32.37 -8.85 34.67
N ASN A 225 -32.93 -8.91 35.87
CA ASN A 225 -33.76 -9.99 36.43
C ASN A 225 -34.98 -10.37 35.53
N PRO A 226 -35.45 -11.63 35.51
CA PRO A 226 -36.58 -12.05 34.69
C PRO A 226 -37.92 -11.86 35.42
N SER A 227 -38.82 -11.09 34.81
CA SER A 227 -40.24 -11.07 35.18
C SER A 227 -41.12 -11.03 33.93
N GLN A 228 -41.67 -12.19 33.59
CA GLN A 228 -42.92 -12.35 32.84
C GLN A 228 -44.02 -12.73 33.86
N PRO A 229 -45.35 -12.69 33.57
CA PRO A 229 -45.96 -12.77 32.23
C PRO A 229 -47.16 -11.84 31.97
N GLY A 230 -47.52 -11.69 30.70
CA GLY A 230 -48.80 -11.14 30.27
C GLY A 230 -49.10 -11.48 28.82
N ARG A 231 -49.85 -12.59 28.60
CA ARG A 231 -50.58 -12.89 27.35
C ARG A 231 -51.57 -11.73 27.08
N THR A 232 -52.04 -11.41 25.87
CA THR A 232 -52.95 -12.18 25.01
C THR A 232 -53.37 -11.34 23.78
N TYR A 233 -53.66 -12.02 22.65
CA TYR A 233 -54.63 -11.73 21.55
C TYR A 233 -54.52 -10.41 20.75
N SER A 234 -54.24 -10.41 19.43
CA SER A 234 -55.07 -10.84 18.27
C SER A 234 -55.96 -9.73 17.68
N ALA A 235 -55.89 -9.65 16.34
CA ALA A 235 -56.95 -9.33 15.38
C ALA A 235 -57.25 -7.87 14.93
N THR A 236 -56.81 -7.59 13.68
CA THR A 236 -57.67 -7.44 12.47
C THR A 236 -58.31 -6.08 12.09
N ARG A 237 -58.15 -5.78 10.78
CA ARG A 237 -58.93 -4.90 9.85
C ARG A 237 -58.77 -3.39 10.04
N GLY A 238 -58.35 -2.61 9.03
CA GLY A 238 -58.90 -2.46 7.68
C GLY A 238 -59.69 -1.13 7.63
N GLY A 239 -59.68 -0.25 6.63
CA GLY A 239 -59.01 -0.10 5.35
C GLY A 239 -59.29 1.32 4.80
N VAL A 240 -58.63 1.64 3.69
CA VAL A 240 -58.95 2.61 2.60
C VAL A 240 -59.61 3.97 2.91
N ALA A 241 -58.95 5.04 2.46
CA ALA A 241 -59.51 5.98 1.47
C ALA A 241 -58.41 6.86 0.86
N ALA A 242 -58.41 6.95 -0.47
CA ALA A 242 -57.63 7.89 -1.25
C ALA A 242 -58.48 9.15 -1.52
N SER A 243 -57.87 10.33 -1.46
CA SER A 243 -58.28 11.46 -2.30
C SER A 243 -57.09 12.38 -2.58
N ALA A 244 -57.03 12.82 -3.82
CA ALA A 244 -56.02 13.67 -4.40
C ALA A 244 -56.41 15.15 -4.33
N GLY A 245 -55.42 16.05 -4.38
CA GLY A 245 -55.59 17.31 -5.11
C GLY A 245 -55.05 18.60 -4.49
N ARG A 246 -53.92 19.05 -5.07
CA ARG A 246 -53.60 20.43 -5.55
C ARG A 246 -53.04 21.53 -4.62
N GLY A 247 -51.91 22.06 -5.08
CA GLY A 247 -51.50 23.49 -5.09
C GLY A 247 -50.72 23.95 -3.84
N GLY A 248 -49.65 24.74 -3.87
CA GLY A 248 -48.93 25.47 -4.91
C GLY A 248 -48.00 26.50 -4.21
N TYR A 249 -46.79 26.68 -4.74
CA TYR A 249 -45.84 27.82 -4.65
C TYR A 249 -45.53 28.58 -3.33
N HIS A 250 -44.20 28.72 -3.13
CA HIS A 250 -43.43 29.91 -2.68
C HIS A 250 -42.84 30.02 -1.25
N THR A 251 -41.50 30.12 -1.26
CA THR A 251 -40.59 31.06 -0.54
C THR A 251 -40.30 30.95 0.96
N TYR A 252 -38.99 30.90 1.26
CA TYR A 252 -38.27 30.85 2.56
C TYR A 252 -38.65 31.96 3.57
N PRO A 253 -38.43 31.77 4.89
CA PRO A 253 -37.14 32.17 5.49
C PRO A 253 -36.59 31.27 6.63
N THR A 254 -35.28 31.34 6.80
CA THR A 254 -34.44 30.81 7.89
C THR A 254 -34.51 31.63 9.19
N ARG A 255 -34.71 30.98 10.36
CA ARG A 255 -34.06 31.23 11.69
C ARG A 255 -34.80 30.49 12.84
N PRO A 256 -34.23 30.31 14.05
CA PRO A 256 -32.83 30.19 14.46
C PRO A 256 -32.52 28.82 15.11
N GLN A 257 -31.23 28.46 15.10
CA GLN A 257 -30.68 27.32 15.81
C GLN A 257 -30.87 27.49 17.33
N HIS A 258 -31.57 26.54 17.96
CA HIS A 258 -31.38 26.27 19.37
C HIS A 258 -30.05 25.52 19.53
N THR A 259 -29.11 26.20 20.19
CA THR A 259 -27.87 25.63 20.70
C THR A 259 -28.17 24.47 21.64
N ALA A 260 -28.08 23.25 21.13
CA ALA A 260 -27.91 22.08 21.96
C ALA A 260 -26.54 22.20 22.65
N PRO A 261 -26.45 21.91 23.96
CA PRO A 261 -25.23 22.11 24.71
C PRO A 261 -24.09 21.31 24.08
N GLN A 262 -22.97 22.00 23.85
CA GLN A 262 -21.70 21.39 23.51
C GLN A 262 -21.44 20.26 24.51
N LYS A 263 -21.52 19.01 24.04
CA LYS A 263 -20.80 17.94 24.71
C LYS A 263 -19.35 18.37 24.66
N HIS A 264 -18.82 18.78 25.81
CA HIS A 264 -17.39 18.81 26.05
C HIS A 264 -16.81 17.53 25.46
N GLU A 265 -15.99 17.66 24.41
CA GLU A 265 -15.10 16.59 24.00
C GLU A 265 -14.22 16.31 25.22
N GLU A 266 -14.56 15.25 25.96
CA GLU A 266 -13.59 14.62 26.83
C GLU A 266 -12.37 14.33 25.97
N SER A 267 -11.26 15.00 26.28
CA SER A 267 -9.92 14.66 25.82
C SER A 267 -9.67 13.19 26.15
N SER A 268 -10.07 12.32 25.25
CA SER A 268 -9.97 10.86 25.34
C SER A 268 -8.51 10.51 25.59
N GLY A 269 -8.24 9.71 26.63
CA GLY A 269 -6.89 9.24 27.02
C GLY A 269 -6.21 8.31 25.99
N MET A 270 -6.28 8.64 24.71
CA MET A 270 -5.60 8.00 23.61
C MET A 270 -4.17 8.52 23.51
N LEU A 271 -3.23 7.59 23.34
CA LEU A 271 -1.83 7.92 23.13
C LEU A 271 -1.66 8.61 21.77
N SER A 272 -0.86 9.65 21.74
CA SER A 272 -0.35 10.27 20.51
C SER A 272 1.09 10.74 20.74
N PRO A 273 1.90 10.95 19.69
CA PRO A 273 3.26 11.42 19.86
C PRO A 273 3.39 12.73 20.66
N SER A 274 2.37 13.60 20.63
CA SER A 274 2.34 14.84 21.40
C SER A 274 1.97 14.65 22.88
N THR A 275 1.34 13.55 23.26
CA THR A 275 1.00 13.23 24.66
C THR A 275 2.10 12.44 25.37
N LEU A 276 3.10 11.95 24.65
CA LEU A 276 4.24 11.24 25.23
C LEU A 276 5.23 12.22 25.88
N TYR A 277 5.86 11.80 26.96
CA TYR A 277 6.88 12.56 27.68
C TYR A 277 8.17 11.75 27.81
N LYS A 278 9.29 12.40 28.17
CA LYS A 278 10.64 11.79 28.15
C LYS A 278 10.76 10.49 28.95
N GLU A 279 10.07 10.44 30.09
CA GLU A 279 10.08 9.31 31.00
C GLU A 279 9.03 8.23 30.68
N PHE A 280 8.27 8.39 29.59
CA PHE A 280 7.25 7.42 29.18
C PHE A 280 7.91 6.09 28.80
N SER A 281 7.44 5.01 29.42
CA SER A 281 7.91 3.64 29.18
C SER A 281 6.73 2.71 28.98
N LEU A 282 6.88 1.73 28.09
CA LEU A 282 5.87 0.69 27.89
C LEU A 282 5.89 -0.31 29.04
N SER A 283 4.70 -0.74 29.47
CA SER A 283 4.56 -1.93 30.31
C SER A 283 5.02 -3.19 29.56
N ASN A 284 5.30 -4.27 30.31
CA ASN A 284 5.66 -5.56 29.71
C ASN A 284 4.58 -6.10 28.75
N HIS A 285 3.31 -5.79 29.00
CA HIS A 285 2.20 -6.18 28.14
C HIS A 285 2.18 -5.38 26.83
N GLU A 286 2.30 -4.05 26.91
CA GLU A 286 2.37 -3.17 25.75
C GLU A 286 3.60 -3.46 24.88
N MET A 287 4.73 -3.80 25.50
CA MET A 287 5.94 -4.23 24.81
C MET A 287 5.69 -5.48 23.94
N LYS A 288 4.96 -6.48 24.47
CA LYS A 288 4.61 -7.69 23.71
C LYS A 288 3.70 -7.39 22.54
N ILE A 289 2.67 -6.55 22.75
CA ILE A 289 1.75 -6.11 21.70
C ILE A 289 2.52 -5.42 20.57
N LEU A 290 3.39 -4.47 20.91
CA LEU A 290 4.20 -3.76 19.93
C LEU A 290 5.17 -4.70 19.21
N ALA A 291 5.82 -5.63 19.92
CA ALA A 291 6.77 -6.59 19.35
C ALA A 291 6.12 -7.44 18.26
N GLU A 292 4.89 -7.92 18.48
CA GLU A 292 4.12 -8.67 17.48
C GLU A 292 3.72 -7.82 16.28
N ALA A 293 3.36 -6.56 16.52
CA ALA A 293 2.94 -5.63 15.48
C ALA A 293 4.11 -5.28 14.53
N VAL A 294 5.28 -4.94 15.07
CA VAL A 294 6.44 -4.48 14.29
C VAL A 294 7.22 -5.61 13.62
N LYS A 295 7.08 -6.87 14.08
CA LYS A 295 7.83 -7.98 13.48
C LYS A 295 7.51 -8.15 12.00
N GLY A 296 8.55 -8.04 11.18
CA GLY A 296 8.54 -8.26 9.74
C GLY A 296 8.12 -7.05 8.91
N ILE A 297 7.73 -5.92 9.51
CA ILE A 297 7.44 -4.69 8.77
C ILE A 297 8.74 -4.11 8.21
N LYS A 298 8.63 -3.32 7.16
CA LYS A 298 9.73 -2.56 6.57
C LYS A 298 9.67 -1.11 7.01
N ILE A 299 10.81 -0.53 7.35
CA ILE A 299 10.94 0.85 7.81
C ILE A 299 12.08 1.54 7.06
N ARG A 300 12.02 2.87 6.96
CA ARG A 300 13.15 3.72 6.58
C ARG A 300 13.66 4.46 7.82
N ILE A 301 14.93 4.86 7.79
CA ILE A 301 15.50 5.74 8.81
C ILE A 301 15.41 7.21 8.38
N SER A 302 15.02 8.09 9.30
CA SER A 302 14.87 9.53 9.04
C SER A 302 16.08 10.36 9.51
N HIS A 303 16.95 9.79 10.35
CA HIS A 303 18.09 10.51 10.94
C HIS A 303 19.27 10.79 9.98
N ARG A 304 19.28 10.21 8.77
CA ARG A 304 20.30 10.47 7.75
C ARG A 304 19.66 11.08 6.52
N LYS A 305 20.07 12.30 6.17
CA LYS A 305 19.61 12.97 4.96
C LYS A 305 19.95 12.14 3.72
N GLY A 306 18.97 11.91 2.85
CA GLY A 306 19.14 11.13 1.62
C GLY A 306 19.20 9.61 1.81
N ALA A 307 19.05 9.09 3.03
CA ALA A 307 19.01 7.65 3.24
C ALA A 307 17.72 7.04 2.66
N VAL A 308 17.87 6.28 1.57
CA VAL A 308 16.77 5.55 0.94
C VAL A 308 16.66 4.09 1.41
N ARG A 309 17.57 3.66 2.30
CA ARG A 309 17.64 2.27 2.74
C ARG A 309 16.44 1.90 3.60
N VAL A 310 15.80 0.80 3.21
CA VAL A 310 14.67 0.16 3.86
C VAL A 310 15.16 -1.08 4.61
N TYR A 311 14.78 -1.15 5.88
CA TYR A 311 15.14 -2.23 6.79
C TYR A 311 13.90 -3.06 7.13
N ARG A 312 14.05 -4.38 7.16
CA ARG A 312 13.04 -5.27 7.74
C ARG A 312 13.29 -5.40 9.24
N VAL A 313 12.26 -5.18 10.04
CA VAL A 313 12.30 -5.32 11.49
C VAL A 313 12.25 -6.79 11.88
N ASN A 314 13.18 -7.21 12.72
CA ASN A 314 13.24 -8.57 13.27
C ASN A 314 12.52 -8.67 14.60
N SER A 315 12.82 -7.73 15.52
CA SER A 315 12.34 -7.73 16.89
C SER A 315 12.42 -6.34 17.53
N LEU A 316 11.79 -6.20 18.70
CA LEU A 316 12.07 -5.11 19.64
C LEU A 316 13.19 -5.51 20.59
N GLN A 317 13.93 -4.50 21.05
CA GLN A 317 15.00 -4.61 22.03
C GLN A 317 14.75 -3.66 23.19
N MET A 318 15.65 -3.71 24.18
CA MET A 318 15.61 -2.85 25.35
C MET A 318 15.49 -1.35 24.99
N PRO A 319 15.01 -0.52 25.94
CA PRO A 319 14.99 0.92 25.82
C PRO A 319 16.31 1.51 25.32
N ALA A 320 16.25 2.63 24.58
CA ALA A 320 17.43 3.22 23.95
C ALA A 320 18.49 3.67 24.97
N ASP A 321 18.08 4.10 26.17
CA ASP A 321 18.96 4.48 27.28
C ASP A 321 19.69 3.28 27.92
N GLN A 322 19.09 2.08 27.85
CA GLN A 322 19.60 0.86 28.47
C GLN A 322 20.30 -0.08 27.47
N LEU A 323 19.93 -0.04 26.20
CA LEU A 323 20.47 -0.93 25.17
C LEU A 323 21.89 -0.51 24.80
N THR A 324 22.87 -1.32 25.16
CA THR A 324 24.29 -1.06 24.87
C THR A 324 24.81 -1.88 23.70
N PHE A 325 25.82 -1.34 23.03
CA PHE A 325 26.58 -2.04 21.99
C PHE A 325 28.07 -1.70 22.12
N LYS A 326 28.91 -2.61 21.61
CA LYS A 326 30.35 -2.40 21.51
C LYS A 326 30.65 -1.60 20.24
N GLY A 327 31.23 -0.42 20.39
CA GLY A 327 31.80 0.40 19.32
C GLY A 327 33.33 0.41 19.39
N VAL A 328 33.97 0.85 18.32
CA VAL A 328 35.41 1.10 18.27
C VAL A 328 35.59 2.59 17.97
N THR A 329 36.38 3.30 18.77
CA THR A 329 36.70 4.71 18.53
C THR A 329 37.66 4.85 17.34
N GLU A 330 37.85 6.08 16.85
CA GLU A 330 38.84 6.36 15.80
C GLU A 330 40.25 5.91 16.21
N ASP A 331 40.58 5.99 17.50
CA ASP A 331 41.85 5.52 18.08
C ASP A 331 41.92 3.99 18.27
N GLY A 332 40.95 3.22 17.78
CA GLY A 332 40.93 1.76 17.86
C GLY A 332 40.56 1.18 19.22
N ARG A 333 40.14 2.00 20.21
CA ARG A 333 39.73 1.52 21.54
C ARG A 333 38.30 1.00 21.51
N GLU A 334 38.07 -0.15 22.15
CA GLU A 334 36.71 -0.63 22.39
C GLU A 334 35.99 0.30 23.38
N THR A 335 34.78 0.71 23.04
CA THR A 335 33.90 1.48 23.92
C THR A 335 32.52 0.82 23.98
N ILE A 336 31.90 0.85 25.15
CA ILE A 336 30.52 0.42 25.34
C ILE A 336 29.69 1.68 25.48
N LYS A 337 28.71 1.85 24.59
CA LYS A 337 27.79 3.00 24.61
C LYS A 337 26.36 2.51 24.53
N SER A 338 25.45 3.18 25.23
CA SER A 338 24.02 2.98 24.98
C SER A 338 23.62 3.57 23.62
N VAL A 339 22.51 3.11 23.06
CA VAL A 339 21.96 3.67 21.81
C VAL A 339 21.67 5.16 22.00
N ALA A 340 21.08 5.56 23.13
CA ALA A 340 20.82 6.96 23.44
C ALA A 340 22.13 7.79 23.50
N GLN A 341 23.17 7.29 24.17
CA GLN A 341 24.47 7.96 24.24
C GLN A 341 25.10 8.12 22.85
N TYR A 342 25.07 7.08 22.03
CA TYR A 342 25.60 7.16 20.67
C TYR A 342 24.90 8.22 19.81
N PHE A 343 23.57 8.29 19.87
CA PHE A 343 22.82 9.30 19.13
C PHE A 343 23.11 10.70 19.69
N ALA A 344 23.16 10.87 21.01
CA ALA A 344 23.51 12.15 21.62
C ALA A 344 24.88 12.63 21.14
N GLU A 345 25.93 11.82 21.26
CA GLU A 345 27.29 12.21 20.86
C GLU A 345 27.42 12.47 19.36
N LYS A 346 26.94 11.54 18.52
CA LYS A 346 27.08 11.63 17.06
C LYS A 346 26.39 12.85 16.45
N TYR A 347 25.27 13.26 17.03
CA TYR A 347 24.50 14.41 16.55
C TYR A 347 24.69 15.67 17.43
N ALA A 348 25.47 15.60 18.51
CA ALA A 348 25.88 16.77 19.30
C ALA A 348 27.03 17.57 18.65
N GLU A 349 27.96 16.90 17.96
CA GLU A 349 29.21 17.54 17.48
C GLU A 349 29.18 18.03 16.03
N SER A 350 28.10 17.77 15.27
CA SER A 350 28.02 18.20 13.88
C SER A 350 27.52 19.65 13.74
N TYR A 351 28.50 20.57 13.68
CA TYR A 351 28.49 21.93 13.10
C TYR A 351 28.05 23.12 14.00
N ARG A 352 28.99 24.05 14.20
CA ARG A 352 28.76 25.48 14.47
C ARG A 352 29.20 26.26 13.22
N PHE A 353 28.39 27.18 12.70
CA PHE A 353 28.80 28.09 11.62
C PHE A 353 28.42 29.54 11.94
N LYS A 354 29.16 30.50 11.39
CA LYS A 354 28.82 31.93 11.47
C LYS A 354 27.70 32.23 10.46
N GLY A 355 26.58 32.78 10.93
CA GLY A 355 25.48 33.26 10.09
C GLY A 355 25.32 34.77 10.22
N VAL A 356 24.86 35.44 9.15
CA VAL A 356 24.58 36.89 9.15
C VAL A 356 23.07 37.08 9.14
N THR A 357 22.53 37.89 10.05
CA THR A 357 21.10 38.25 10.05
C THR A 357 20.77 39.22 8.90
N GLU A 358 19.49 39.41 8.57
CA GLU A 358 19.06 40.38 7.54
C GLU A 358 19.58 41.81 7.82
N ASP A 359 19.85 42.12 9.10
CA ASP A 359 20.40 43.39 9.56
C ASP A 359 21.95 43.48 9.49
N GLY A 360 22.61 42.48 8.90
CA GLY A 360 24.07 42.47 8.70
C GLY A 360 24.91 42.12 9.92
N ARG A 361 24.31 41.67 11.04
CA ARG A 361 25.06 41.29 12.26
C ARG A 361 25.51 39.82 12.21
N GLU A 362 26.79 39.58 12.48
CA GLU A 362 27.32 38.22 12.67
C GLU A 362 26.73 37.61 13.95
N THR A 363 26.07 36.46 13.82
CA THR A 363 25.58 35.66 14.94
C THR A 363 26.16 34.25 14.86
N ILE A 364 26.54 33.71 16.02
CA ILE A 364 26.93 32.30 16.15
C ILE A 364 25.64 31.52 16.39
N LYS A 365 25.02 30.99 15.32
CA LYS A 365 23.90 30.06 15.43
C LYS A 365 24.43 28.63 15.36
N SER A 366 23.93 27.75 16.22
CA SER A 366 24.21 26.31 16.07
C SER A 366 23.44 25.76 14.86
N VAL A 367 23.97 24.73 14.19
CA VAL A 367 23.23 24.04 13.13
C VAL A 367 21.95 23.43 13.67
N ALA A 368 21.93 23.06 14.95
CA ALA A 368 20.74 22.65 15.67
C ALA A 368 19.66 23.75 15.70
N GLN A 369 20.00 25.03 15.91
CA GLN A 369 19.04 26.14 15.85
C GLN A 369 18.54 26.41 14.42
N TYR A 370 19.44 26.42 13.42
CA TYR A 370 19.05 26.62 12.02
C TYR A 370 18.17 25.49 11.48
N PHE A 371 18.49 24.23 11.81
CA PHE A 371 17.65 23.10 11.44
C PHE A 371 16.38 23.04 12.29
N ALA A 372 16.38 23.34 13.60
CA ALA A 372 15.13 23.43 14.37
C ALA A 372 14.14 24.47 13.81
N GLU A 373 14.66 25.60 13.29
CA GLU A 373 13.88 26.65 12.61
C GLU A 373 13.36 26.20 11.22
N LYS A 374 14.09 25.33 10.49
CA LYS A 374 13.80 24.95 9.09
C LYS A 374 13.23 23.54 8.89
N TYR A 375 13.46 22.63 9.83
CA TYR A 375 13.14 21.20 9.83
C TYR A 375 12.86 20.76 11.29
N ALA A 376 11.64 20.36 11.64
CA ALA A 376 11.18 20.13 13.01
C ALA A 376 11.82 18.95 13.82
N PHE A 377 13.10 18.61 13.58
CA PHE A 377 13.84 17.56 14.26
C PHE A 377 15.24 18.05 14.68
N SER A 378 15.36 18.58 15.90
CA SER A 378 16.65 18.63 16.59
C SER A 378 16.85 17.28 17.30
N LEU A 379 17.79 16.46 16.82
CA LEU A 379 18.19 15.17 17.42
C LEU A 379 19.34 15.35 18.44
N GLN A 380 19.44 16.51 19.10
CA GLN A 380 20.45 16.70 20.16
C GLN A 380 20.24 15.71 21.32
N GLU A 381 18.99 15.34 21.60
CA GLU A 381 18.62 14.24 22.50
C GLU A 381 17.39 13.51 21.93
N LEU A 382 17.32 12.18 22.16
CA LEU A 382 16.09 11.42 21.92
C LEU A 382 14.98 11.96 22.83
N ARG A 383 13.79 12.22 22.28
CA ARG A 383 12.64 12.70 23.07
C ARG A 383 12.06 11.60 23.95
N PHE A 384 12.21 10.35 23.55
CA PHE A 384 11.64 9.18 24.22
C PHE A 384 12.69 8.08 24.42
N PRO A 385 13.76 8.34 25.20
CA PRO A 385 14.88 7.41 25.38
C PRO A 385 14.47 6.10 26.07
N LYS A 386 13.36 6.11 26.82
CA LYS A 386 12.79 4.95 27.51
C LYS A 386 11.93 4.03 26.62
N LEU A 387 11.72 4.39 25.35
CA LEU A 387 11.06 3.54 24.37
C LEU A 387 12.02 2.48 23.79
N PRO A 388 11.51 1.30 23.41
CA PRO A 388 12.33 0.21 22.87
C PRO A 388 12.99 0.58 21.54
N CYS A 389 14.09 -0.09 21.22
CA CYS A 389 14.72 -0.02 19.90
C CYS A 389 14.22 -1.12 18.96
N LEU A 390 14.21 -0.83 17.66
CA LEU A 390 13.98 -1.81 16.59
C LEU A 390 15.31 -2.48 16.22
N HIS A 391 15.34 -3.81 16.24
CA HIS A 391 16.45 -4.59 15.68
C HIS A 391 16.18 -4.93 14.21
N VAL A 392 17.17 -4.67 13.36
CA VAL A 392 17.07 -4.86 11.91
C VAL A 392 18.31 -5.55 11.33
N GLY A 393 18.20 -6.01 10.08
CA GLY A 393 19.31 -6.63 9.37
C GLY A 393 19.56 -8.09 9.79
N PRO A 394 20.76 -8.64 9.57
CA PRO A 394 21.07 -10.00 9.98
C PRO A 394 20.95 -10.17 11.51
N PRO A 395 20.36 -11.28 12.01
CA PRO A 395 20.24 -11.51 13.45
C PRO A 395 21.57 -11.46 14.21
N THR A 396 22.67 -11.79 13.53
CA THR A 396 24.05 -11.78 14.05
C THR A 396 24.65 -10.39 14.18
N ARG A 397 24.02 -9.35 13.60
CA ARG A 397 24.52 -7.97 13.65
C ARG A 397 23.69 -7.12 14.60
N ASN A 398 24.38 -6.32 15.40
CA ASN A 398 23.79 -5.37 16.34
C ASN A 398 23.43 -4.06 15.62
N ILE A 399 22.33 -4.06 14.86
CA ILE A 399 21.83 -2.86 14.19
C ILE A 399 20.51 -2.48 14.84
N PHE A 400 20.55 -1.42 15.66
CA PHE A 400 19.42 -0.95 16.46
C PHE A 400 19.05 0.48 16.08
N PHE A 401 17.75 0.74 16.00
CA PHE A 401 17.24 2.09 15.77
C PHE A 401 16.15 2.45 16.79
N PRO A 402 16.24 3.61 17.45
CA PRO A 402 15.12 4.17 18.21
C PRO A 402 13.88 4.34 17.33
N LEU A 403 12.67 4.20 17.90
CA LEU A 403 11.42 4.40 17.16
C LEU A 403 11.34 5.80 16.53
N GLU A 404 11.89 6.81 17.20
CA GLU A 404 11.85 8.22 16.78
C GLU A 404 12.54 8.49 15.44
N VAL A 405 13.52 7.66 15.08
CA VAL A 405 14.31 7.84 13.86
C VAL A 405 13.88 6.88 12.76
N CYS A 406 12.70 6.28 12.90
CA CYS A 406 12.15 5.29 11.99
C CYS A 406 10.77 5.69 11.49
N GLU A 407 10.49 5.40 10.23
CA GLU A 407 9.22 5.69 9.57
C GLU A 407 8.76 4.54 8.68
N MET A 408 7.44 4.41 8.57
CA MET A 408 6.79 3.48 7.64
C MET A 408 6.51 4.21 6.33
N ASP A 409 7.55 4.39 5.51
CA ASP A 409 7.49 5.24 4.32
C ASP A 409 6.86 4.55 3.09
N THR A 410 7.16 3.27 2.86
CA THR A 410 6.68 2.55 1.67
C THR A 410 5.34 1.85 1.91
N PRO A 411 4.42 1.84 0.93
CA PRO A 411 3.20 1.02 0.96
C PRO A 411 3.48 -0.44 1.28
N GLN A 412 2.79 -0.98 2.28
CA GLN A 412 2.97 -2.36 2.71
C GLN A 412 1.63 -3.02 3.00
N LYS A 413 1.31 -4.02 2.18
CA LYS A 413 0.09 -4.81 2.37
C LYS A 413 0.12 -5.55 3.71
N TYR A 414 -0.96 -5.43 4.47
CA TYR A 414 -1.16 -6.17 5.71
C TYR A 414 -1.65 -7.59 5.38
N ASN A 415 -0.79 -8.59 5.58
CA ASN A 415 -1.08 -9.99 5.26
C ASN A 415 -1.43 -10.85 6.49
N LYS A 416 -1.45 -10.26 7.69
CA LYS A 416 -1.87 -10.96 8.92
C LYS A 416 -3.40 -10.95 9.01
N LYS A 417 -3.98 -11.79 9.88
CA LYS A 417 -5.42 -11.79 10.15
C LYS A 417 -5.84 -10.43 10.74
N LEU A 418 -6.94 -9.87 10.24
CA LEU A 418 -7.58 -8.68 10.79
C LEU A 418 -8.46 -9.05 11.98
N SER A 419 -8.71 -8.10 12.87
CA SER A 419 -9.70 -8.28 13.94
C SER A 419 -11.11 -8.36 13.38
N GLU A 420 -12.06 -8.88 14.17
CA GLU A 420 -13.48 -8.94 13.78
C GLU A 420 -14.05 -7.54 13.51
N LYS A 421 -13.69 -6.56 14.35
CA LYS A 421 -14.05 -5.15 14.15
C LYS A 421 -13.53 -4.63 12.80
N GLN A 422 -12.25 -4.83 12.52
CA GLN A 422 -11.65 -4.43 11.24
C GLN A 422 -12.31 -5.11 10.05
N THR A 423 -12.56 -6.41 10.15
CA THR A 423 -13.21 -7.21 9.10
C THR A 423 -14.64 -6.71 8.85
N SER A 424 -15.41 -6.44 9.92
CA SER A 424 -16.76 -5.88 9.83
C SER A 424 -16.76 -4.49 9.17
N SER A 425 -15.80 -3.62 9.51
CA SER A 425 -15.65 -2.30 8.87
C SER A 425 -15.39 -2.43 7.37
N ILE A 426 -14.51 -3.35 6.95
CA ILE A 426 -14.25 -3.62 5.53
C ILE A 426 -15.52 -4.12 4.84
N ILE A 427 -16.21 -5.13 5.41
CA ILE A 427 -17.42 -5.70 4.82
C ILE A 427 -18.49 -4.60 4.64
N ARG A 428 -18.69 -3.77 5.66
CA ARG A 428 -19.68 -2.67 5.60
C ARG A 428 -19.33 -1.63 4.54
N ALA A 429 -18.05 -1.31 4.38
CA ALA A 429 -17.61 -0.35 3.36
C ALA A 429 -17.65 -0.92 1.93
N ALA A 430 -17.40 -2.23 1.79
CA ALA A 430 -17.42 -2.94 0.51
C ALA A 430 -18.84 -3.32 0.05
N ALA A 431 -19.78 -3.52 0.98
CA ALA A 431 -21.15 -3.92 0.71
C ALA A 431 -21.93 -2.77 0.06
N VAL A 432 -22.11 -2.87 -1.26
CA VAL A 432 -22.95 -1.99 -2.06
C VAL A 432 -23.86 -2.79 -2.97
N ASP A 433 -24.96 -2.18 -3.41
CA ASP A 433 -25.83 -2.78 -4.42
C ASP A 433 -25.15 -2.88 -5.79
N ALA A 434 -25.78 -3.64 -6.69
CA ALA A 434 -25.22 -3.94 -8.01
C ALA A 434 -24.99 -2.68 -8.85
N SER A 435 -25.93 -1.72 -8.85
CA SER A 435 -25.83 -0.48 -9.63
C SER A 435 -24.68 0.39 -9.15
N GLN A 436 -24.52 0.53 -7.83
CA GLN A 436 -23.38 1.24 -7.25
C GLN A 436 -22.05 0.52 -7.53
N ARG A 437 -22.02 -0.82 -7.52
CA ARG A 437 -20.82 -1.57 -7.87
C ARG A 437 -20.43 -1.37 -9.32
N GLU A 438 -21.39 -1.37 -10.23
CA GLU A 438 -21.18 -1.10 -11.65
C GLU A 438 -20.57 0.30 -11.87
N GLU A 439 -21.12 1.32 -11.22
CA GLU A 439 -20.58 2.69 -11.28
C GLU A 439 -19.15 2.76 -10.72
N ARG A 440 -18.88 2.10 -9.58
CA ARG A 440 -17.53 2.03 -9.00
C ARG A 440 -16.53 1.38 -9.96
N ILE A 441 -16.90 0.31 -10.64
CA ILE A 441 -16.04 -0.34 -11.63
C ILE A 441 -15.76 0.63 -12.79
N ALA A 442 -16.78 1.32 -13.30
CA ALA A 442 -16.61 2.31 -14.37
C ALA A 442 -15.64 3.44 -13.96
N GLN A 443 -15.78 3.97 -12.74
CA GLN A 443 -14.88 4.99 -12.19
C GLN A 443 -13.44 4.46 -12.06
N LEU A 444 -13.24 3.22 -11.61
CA LEU A 444 -11.92 2.61 -11.49
C LEU A 444 -11.25 2.40 -12.87
N CYS A 445 -12.01 1.97 -13.88
CA CYS A 445 -11.54 1.88 -15.26
C CYS A 445 -11.09 3.23 -15.81
N GLN A 446 -11.87 4.28 -15.55
CA GLN A 446 -11.53 5.65 -15.94
C GLN A 446 -10.24 6.13 -15.25
N GLN A 447 -10.10 5.86 -13.95
CA GLN A 447 -8.90 6.22 -13.18
C GLN A 447 -7.65 5.45 -13.65
N ALA A 448 -7.81 4.19 -14.08
CA ALA A 448 -6.71 3.41 -14.64
C ALA A 448 -6.23 3.96 -15.99
N GLY A 449 -7.12 4.62 -16.75
CA GLY A 449 -6.76 5.31 -17.99
C GLY A 449 -6.43 4.38 -19.16
N PHE A 450 -7.08 3.21 -19.24
CA PHE A 450 -6.85 2.22 -20.31
C PHE A 450 -7.13 2.78 -21.72
N ASP A 451 -7.98 3.79 -21.85
CA ASP A 451 -8.30 4.46 -23.12
C ASP A 451 -7.13 5.30 -23.68
N ARG A 452 -6.21 5.72 -22.80
CA ARG A 452 -5.05 6.57 -23.13
C ARG A 452 -3.72 5.89 -22.84
N ASP A 453 -3.75 4.58 -22.58
CA ASP A 453 -2.56 3.82 -22.22
C ASP A 453 -1.61 3.71 -23.43
N PRO A 454 -0.40 4.31 -23.37
CA PRO A 454 0.53 4.26 -24.48
C PRO A 454 1.06 2.84 -24.73
N PHE A 455 1.13 1.97 -23.71
CA PHE A 455 1.51 0.58 -23.91
C PHE A 455 0.44 -0.17 -24.70
N LEU A 456 -0.84 -0.01 -24.36
CA LEU A 456 -1.91 -0.63 -25.14
C LEU A 456 -1.86 -0.18 -26.60
N LYS A 457 -1.67 1.12 -26.84
CA LYS A 457 -1.54 1.68 -28.20
C LYS A 457 -0.39 1.06 -28.98
N GLU A 458 0.82 0.98 -28.41
CA GLU A 458 1.99 0.40 -29.09
C GLU A 458 1.84 -1.10 -29.37
N PHE A 459 1.12 -1.82 -28.52
CA PHE A 459 0.81 -3.24 -28.72
C PHE A 459 -0.40 -3.46 -29.64
N GLY A 460 -0.97 -2.40 -30.22
CA GLY A 460 -2.15 -2.49 -31.11
C GLY A 460 -3.42 -2.94 -30.38
N LEU A 461 -3.51 -2.69 -29.07
CA LEU A 461 -4.63 -3.06 -28.21
C LEU A 461 -5.46 -1.82 -27.85
N SER A 462 -6.75 -2.05 -27.64
CA SER A 462 -7.68 -1.05 -27.12
C SER A 462 -8.67 -1.73 -26.18
N VAL A 463 -8.95 -1.10 -25.04
CA VAL A 463 -9.97 -1.59 -24.10
C VAL A 463 -11.21 -0.73 -24.22
N SER A 464 -12.37 -1.36 -24.45
CA SER A 464 -13.66 -0.66 -24.43
C SER A 464 -13.96 -0.16 -23.02
N PRO A 465 -14.35 1.11 -22.83
CA PRO A 465 -14.77 1.61 -21.52
C PRO A 465 -16.17 1.14 -21.12
N ARG A 466 -16.93 0.57 -22.07
CA ARG A 466 -18.27 0.03 -21.83
C ARG A 466 -18.19 -1.44 -21.42
N MET A 467 -18.97 -1.82 -20.41
CA MET A 467 -19.14 -3.21 -20.02
C MET A 467 -19.71 -4.03 -21.18
N PHE A 468 -19.29 -5.28 -21.26
CA PHE A 468 -19.74 -6.18 -22.32
C PHE A 468 -21.20 -6.61 -22.08
N GLU A 469 -22.08 -6.29 -23.02
CA GLU A 469 -23.49 -6.68 -22.97
C GLU A 469 -23.70 -8.11 -23.51
N THR A 470 -24.53 -8.89 -22.83
CA THR A 470 -24.90 -10.24 -23.24
C THR A 470 -26.33 -10.57 -22.82
N MET A 471 -26.96 -11.49 -23.56
CA MET A 471 -28.28 -11.99 -23.22
C MET A 471 -28.19 -13.05 -22.11
N ALA A 472 -28.94 -12.84 -21.03
CA ALA A 472 -29.10 -13.80 -19.94
C ALA A 472 -30.49 -14.47 -19.98
N ARG A 473 -30.64 -15.60 -19.30
CA ARG A 473 -31.94 -16.30 -19.13
C ARG A 473 -32.22 -16.50 -17.65
N VAL A 474 -33.44 -16.18 -17.21
CA VAL A 474 -33.94 -16.49 -15.86
C VAL A 474 -34.56 -17.88 -15.90
N ILE A 475 -33.96 -18.83 -15.18
CA ILE A 475 -34.45 -20.21 -15.11
C ILE A 475 -35.53 -20.29 -14.02
N GLN A 476 -36.59 -21.05 -14.28
CA GLN A 476 -37.64 -21.29 -13.28
C GLN A 476 -37.06 -22.06 -12.07
N PRO A 477 -37.29 -21.62 -10.82
CA PRO A 477 -36.81 -22.32 -9.65
C PRO A 477 -37.51 -23.70 -9.54
N PRO A 478 -36.82 -24.73 -9.01
CA PRO A 478 -37.45 -26.02 -8.77
C PRO A 478 -38.53 -25.92 -7.68
N GLN A 479 -39.51 -26.81 -7.72
CA GLN A 479 -40.48 -26.94 -6.63
C GLN A 479 -39.81 -27.54 -5.40
N ILE A 480 -40.10 -26.96 -4.22
CA ILE A 480 -39.62 -27.47 -2.93
C ILE A 480 -40.74 -28.32 -2.34
N MET A 481 -40.52 -29.63 -2.23
CA MET A 481 -41.42 -30.53 -1.49
C MET A 481 -41.06 -30.48 -0.01
N PHE A 482 -42.02 -30.11 0.83
CA PHE A 482 -41.89 -30.19 2.29
C PHE A 482 -42.43 -31.53 2.79
N GLY A 483 -41.99 -31.98 3.97
CA GLY A 483 -42.55 -33.18 4.60
C GLY A 483 -43.97 -32.94 5.14
N ASP A 484 -44.74 -34.02 5.33
CA ASP A 484 -46.18 -34.01 5.68
C ASP A 484 -46.56 -33.32 7.02
N ASN A 485 -45.61 -32.70 7.73
CA ASN A 485 -45.82 -32.07 9.04
C ASN A 485 -45.34 -30.61 9.16
N SER A 486 -45.07 -29.90 8.05
CA SER A 486 -44.86 -28.45 8.09
C SER A 486 -46.09 -27.71 7.58
N LYS A 487 -46.87 -27.11 8.49
CA LYS A 487 -47.82 -26.03 8.18
C LYS A 487 -47.08 -24.75 7.81
#